data_AF-A0AA87C8X8-F1
#
_entry.id   AF-A0AA87C8X8-F1
#
_cell.length_a   1.000
_cell.length_b   1.000
_cell.length_c   1.000
_cell.angle_alpha   90.00
_cell.angle_beta   90.00
_cell.angle_gamma   90.00
#
_symmetry.space_group_name_H-M   'P 1'
#
loop_
_entity.id
_entity.type
_entity.pdbx_description
1 polymer ?
#
loop_
_entity_poly.entity_id
_entity_poly.type
_entity_poly.pdbx_seq_one_letter_code
_entity_poly.pdbx_strand_id
1 'polypeptide(L)'
;MNKDLIETPRFNFFIGDEVLLKGKIVGFDVDENKCVENVVRLEYGQTLNVPNNNIYITDDIVDKSKIKVVVPQFVAEHIEHSKEIGRDLQDAMNSSLINKQVDQWLYTKNNMETFARAWLDGYEVEEEKRYTVVMKATKQPLYYNAMDKKLFFSMGGLATKFTRKQLEEAGVGWVFDCEGIDIEEVEE
;
A
#
# COMPACT_ATOMS: atom_id res chain seq x y z
N MET A 1 16.41 -27.19 26.70
CA MET A 1 16.93 -26.56 25.47
C MET A 1 15.72 -26.26 24.59
N ASN A 2 15.49 -25.00 24.25
CA ASN A 2 14.26 -24.57 23.56
C ASN A 2 14.29 -25.10 22.11
N LYS A 3 13.33 -25.97 21.74
CA LYS A 3 13.33 -26.66 20.43
C LYS A 3 13.24 -25.68 19.27
N ASP A 4 12.56 -24.56 19.48
CA ASP A 4 12.35 -23.50 18.48
C ASP A 4 13.66 -22.84 18.02
N LEU A 5 14.68 -22.79 18.89
CA LEU A 5 16.00 -22.22 18.55
C LEU A 5 16.85 -23.14 17.67
N ILE A 6 16.56 -24.45 17.66
CA ILE A 6 17.33 -25.43 16.88
C ILE A 6 16.88 -25.44 15.42
N GLU A 7 15.60 -25.13 15.18
CA GLU A 7 14.97 -25.18 13.85
C GLU A 7 14.96 -23.83 13.12
N THR A 8 15.45 -22.76 13.76
CA THR A 8 15.50 -21.42 13.14
C THR A 8 16.55 -21.38 12.01
N PRO A 9 16.21 -20.89 10.80
CA PRO A 9 17.17 -20.70 9.70
C PRO A 9 18.40 -19.91 10.16
N ARG A 10 19.59 -20.44 9.94
CA ARG A 10 20.83 -19.73 10.25
C ARG A 10 21.10 -18.69 9.17
N PHE A 11 20.88 -17.43 9.49
CA PHE A 11 21.39 -16.31 8.72
C PHE A 11 22.88 -16.11 9.05
N ASN A 12 23.71 -15.85 8.04
CA ASN A 12 25.13 -15.57 8.24
C ASN A 12 25.29 -14.11 8.69
N PHE A 13 25.72 -13.91 9.93
CA PHE A 13 26.14 -12.60 10.45
C PHE A 13 27.66 -12.55 10.54
N PHE A 14 28.26 -11.42 10.19
CA PHE A 14 29.69 -11.18 10.26
C PHE A 14 30.02 -10.27 11.45
N ILE A 15 31.24 -10.41 11.97
CA ILE A 15 31.75 -9.48 12.99
C ILE A 15 31.82 -8.08 12.37
N GLY A 16 31.12 -7.13 12.98
CA GLY A 16 31.01 -5.75 12.51
C GLY A 16 29.64 -5.38 11.93
N ASP A 17 28.73 -6.34 11.76
CA ASP A 17 27.37 -6.05 11.33
C ASP A 17 26.60 -5.23 12.38
N GLU A 18 25.91 -4.18 11.94
CA GLU A 18 24.95 -3.47 12.76
C GLU A 18 23.65 -4.30 12.88
N VAL A 19 23.16 -4.47 14.10
CA VAL A 19 21.99 -5.33 14.38
C VAL A 19 20.96 -4.60 15.23
N LEU A 20 19.69 -4.92 14.99
CA LEU A 20 18.57 -4.48 15.82
C LEU A 20 17.99 -5.67 16.57
N LEU A 21 17.90 -5.56 17.90
CA LEU A 21 17.36 -6.60 18.76
C LEU A 21 15.91 -6.28 19.14
N LYS A 22 15.00 -7.23 18.89
CA LYS A 22 13.58 -7.09 19.25
C LYS A 22 13.37 -7.42 20.73
N GLY A 23 12.81 -6.47 21.49
CA GLY A 23 12.50 -6.64 22.91
C GLY A 23 11.45 -5.64 23.41
N LYS A 24 11.07 -5.79 24.68
CA LYS A 24 10.16 -4.87 25.39
C LYS A 24 10.84 -4.30 26.63
N ILE A 25 10.71 -3.00 26.86
CA ILE A 25 11.10 -2.40 28.14
C ILE A 25 10.16 -2.94 29.22
N VAL A 26 10.73 -3.54 30.26
CA VAL A 26 10.00 -4.14 31.39
C VAL A 26 10.32 -3.48 32.72
N GLY A 27 11.27 -2.56 32.75
CA GLY A 27 11.65 -1.82 33.94
C GLY A 27 12.79 -0.84 33.67
N PHE A 28 13.22 -0.21 34.75
CA PHE A 28 14.37 0.69 34.78
C PHE A 28 15.24 0.28 35.96
N ASP A 29 16.55 0.24 35.73
CA ASP A 29 17.56 -0.03 36.75
C ASP A 29 18.46 1.20 36.90
N VAL A 30 19.04 1.36 38.08
CA VAL A 30 19.96 2.47 38.36
C VAL A 30 21.30 1.86 38.73
N ASP A 31 22.29 2.08 37.87
CA ASP A 31 23.64 1.55 38.09
C ASP A 31 24.35 2.29 39.25
N GLU A 32 25.53 1.79 39.62
CA GLU A 32 26.36 2.36 40.69
C GLU A 32 26.80 3.82 40.40
N ASN A 33 26.78 4.25 39.14
CA ASN A 33 27.10 5.60 38.69
C ASN A 33 25.87 6.53 38.61
N LYS A 34 24.68 6.03 39.00
CA LYS A 34 23.38 6.71 38.89
C LYS A 34 22.92 6.94 37.45
N CYS A 35 23.41 6.16 36.50
CA CYS A 35 22.85 6.09 35.16
C CYS A 35 21.57 5.25 35.18
N VAL A 36 20.51 5.77 34.56
CA VAL A 36 19.28 5.00 34.36
C VAL A 36 19.47 4.10 33.15
N GLU A 37 19.49 2.80 33.38
CA GLU A 37 19.49 1.78 32.35
C GLU A 37 18.06 1.26 32.15
N ASN A 38 17.70 1.03 30.90
CA ASN A 38 16.44 0.40 30.56
C ASN A 38 16.60 -1.12 30.64
N VAL A 39 15.66 -1.77 31.31
CA VAL A 39 15.63 -3.23 31.42
C VAL A 39 14.79 -3.78 30.27
N VAL A 40 15.42 -4.37 29.26
CA VAL A 40 14.76 -4.85 28.03
C VAL A 40 14.68 -6.38 28.04
N ARG A 41 13.46 -6.92 27.96
CA ARG A 41 13.22 -8.37 27.78
C ARG A 41 13.13 -8.73 26.31
N LEU A 42 14.07 -9.54 25.84
CA LEU A 42 14.12 -10.09 24.48
C LEU A 42 13.09 -11.22 24.31
N GLU A 43 12.67 -11.50 23.07
CA GLU A 43 11.62 -12.50 22.81
C GLU A 43 11.97 -13.92 23.28
N TYR A 44 13.24 -14.31 23.18
CA TYR A 44 13.70 -15.60 23.68
C TYR A 44 13.84 -15.67 25.21
N GLY A 45 13.49 -14.58 25.91
CA GLY A 45 13.29 -14.53 27.35
C GLY A 45 14.41 -13.89 28.16
N GLN A 46 15.59 -13.65 27.58
CA GLN A 46 16.69 -12.97 28.27
C GLN A 46 16.39 -11.49 28.50
N THR A 47 16.90 -10.96 29.60
CA THR A 47 16.84 -9.54 29.94
C THR A 47 18.22 -8.91 29.74
N LEU A 48 18.24 -7.70 29.18
CA LEU A 48 19.44 -6.89 28.97
C LEU A 48 19.23 -5.52 29.60
N ASN A 49 20.22 -5.01 30.33
CA ASN A 49 20.26 -3.61 30.72
C ASN A 49 20.91 -2.81 29.58
N VAL A 50 20.21 -1.79 29.10
CA VAL A 50 20.62 -1.01 27.93
C VAL A 50 20.60 0.49 28.28
N PRO A 51 21.71 1.21 28.04
CA PRO A 51 21.73 2.67 28.21
C PRO A 51 20.69 3.35 27.34
N ASN A 52 20.14 4.47 27.82
CA ASN A 52 19.07 5.17 27.11
C ASN A 52 19.44 5.60 25.67
N ASN A 53 20.70 5.98 25.42
CA ASN A 53 21.18 6.39 24.09
C ASN A 53 21.34 5.22 23.11
N ASN A 54 21.13 3.98 23.56
CA ASN A 54 21.24 2.77 22.75
C ASN A 54 19.88 2.10 22.50
N ILE A 55 18.78 2.74 22.92
CA ILE A 55 17.42 2.30 22.65
C ILE A 55 16.79 3.22 21.63
N TYR A 56 16.19 2.58 20.63
CA TYR A 56 15.33 3.20 19.65
C TYR A 56 13.98 2.52 19.75
N ILE A 57 12.90 3.29 19.89
CA ILE A 57 11.56 2.72 19.74
C ILE A 57 11.27 2.51 18.25
N THR A 58 10.30 1.66 17.92
CA THR A 58 9.96 1.35 16.52
C THR A 58 9.67 2.60 15.68
N ASP A 59 9.18 3.67 16.31
CA ASP A 59 8.92 4.94 15.67
C ASP A 59 10.19 5.75 15.37
N ASP A 60 11.31 5.48 16.06
CA ASP A 60 12.62 6.11 15.80
C ASP A 60 13.40 5.39 14.69
N ILE A 61 13.16 4.08 14.51
CA ILE A 61 13.86 3.24 13.52
C ILE A 61 13.14 3.29 12.16
N VAL A 62 11.82 3.24 12.19
CA VAL A 62 10.98 3.34 11.00
C VAL A 62 10.53 4.78 10.90
N ASP A 63 11.19 5.55 10.04
CA ASP A 63 10.62 6.79 9.55
C ASP A 63 9.33 6.45 8.80
N LYS A 64 8.21 6.44 9.52
CA LYS A 64 6.88 6.13 8.96
C LYS A 64 6.52 7.07 7.81
N SER A 65 7.14 8.26 7.74
CA SER A 65 6.98 9.15 6.60
C SER A 65 7.58 8.60 5.29
N LYS A 66 8.50 7.63 5.37
CA LYS A 66 9.04 6.90 4.21
C LYS A 66 8.18 5.73 3.75
N ILE A 67 7.24 5.27 4.59
CA ILE A 67 6.28 4.24 4.18
C ILE A 67 5.07 4.95 3.60
N LYS A 68 5.14 5.20 2.29
CA LYS A 68 4.00 5.74 1.55
C LYS A 68 2.84 4.75 1.62
N VAL A 69 1.67 5.28 1.92
CA VAL A 69 0.43 4.50 1.83
C VAL A 69 0.00 4.40 0.38
N VAL A 70 -0.66 3.31 0.02
CA VAL A 70 -1.29 3.16 -1.29
C VAL A 70 -2.72 3.71 -1.21
N VAL A 71 -3.09 4.60 -2.14
CA VAL A 71 -4.44 5.17 -2.24
C VAL A 71 -5.00 4.98 -3.67
N PRO A 72 -6.32 4.82 -3.84
CA PRO A 72 -6.91 4.78 -5.17
C PRO A 72 -6.70 6.08 -5.95
N GLN A 73 -6.70 6.00 -7.28
CA GLN A 73 -6.53 7.15 -8.20
C GLN A 73 -7.47 8.33 -7.88
N PHE A 74 -8.77 8.07 -7.66
CA PHE A 74 -9.73 9.14 -7.36
C PHE A 74 -9.48 9.83 -6.00
N VAL A 75 -8.78 9.17 -5.08
CA VAL A 75 -8.37 9.75 -3.78
C VAL A 75 -7.12 10.61 -3.97
N ALA A 76 -6.16 10.13 -4.76
CA ALA A 76 -4.98 10.91 -5.14
C ALA A 76 -5.36 12.24 -5.81
N GLU A 77 -6.24 12.19 -6.82
CA GLU A 77 -6.76 13.38 -7.51
C GLU A 77 -7.44 14.37 -6.54
N HIS A 78 -8.18 13.84 -5.57
CA HIS A 78 -8.84 14.66 -4.55
C HIS A 78 -7.83 15.33 -3.59
N ILE A 79 -6.76 14.63 -3.20
CA ILE A 79 -5.69 15.19 -2.36
C ILE A 79 -4.96 16.31 -3.11
N GLU A 80 -4.57 16.07 -4.36
CA GLU A 80 -3.89 17.06 -5.21
C GLU A 80 -4.75 18.31 -5.38
N HIS A 81 -5.99 18.13 -5.82
CA HIS A 81 -6.91 19.24 -6.03
C HIS A 81 -7.16 20.04 -4.74
N SER A 82 -7.35 19.36 -3.61
CA SER A 82 -7.55 20.02 -2.31
C SER A 82 -6.35 20.89 -1.91
N LYS A 83 -5.12 20.40 -2.12
CA LYS A 83 -3.90 21.16 -1.85
C LYS A 83 -3.75 22.36 -2.80
N GLU A 84 -4.07 22.19 -4.09
CA GLU A 84 -4.02 23.28 -5.08
C GLU A 84 -4.93 24.45 -4.74
N ILE A 85 -6.14 24.17 -4.23
CA ILE A 85 -7.11 25.21 -3.84
C ILE A 85 -6.92 25.71 -2.40
N GLY A 86 -5.86 25.27 -1.72
CA GLY A 86 -5.48 25.74 -0.38
C GLY A 86 -6.33 25.19 0.77
N ARG A 87 -6.99 24.05 0.59
CA ARG A 87 -7.70 23.36 1.69
C ARG A 87 -6.71 22.71 2.65
N ASP A 88 -7.07 22.67 3.93
CA ASP A 88 -6.36 21.87 4.91
C ASP A 88 -6.92 20.43 4.98
N LEU A 89 -6.33 19.60 5.85
CA LEU A 89 -6.76 18.21 6.02
C LEU A 89 -8.22 18.09 6.48
N GLN A 90 -8.68 19.02 7.32
CA GLN A 90 -10.05 19.01 7.84
C GLN A 90 -11.03 19.31 6.71
N ASP A 91 -10.74 20.30 5.88
CA ASP A 91 -11.54 20.61 4.69
C ASP A 91 -11.54 19.45 3.69
N ALA A 92 -10.40 18.79 3.48
CA ALA A 92 -10.23 17.68 2.55
C ALA A 92 -10.93 16.38 2.99
N MET A 93 -11.33 16.27 4.27
CA MET A 93 -12.12 15.15 4.82
C MET A 93 -13.56 15.53 5.17
N ASN A 94 -13.95 16.79 4.97
CA ASN A 94 -15.27 17.26 5.34
C ASN A 94 -16.33 16.76 4.34
N SER A 95 -17.20 15.85 4.77
CA SER A 95 -18.30 15.28 3.97
C SER A 95 -19.17 16.32 3.24
N SER A 96 -19.21 17.57 3.72
CA SER A 96 -19.97 18.65 3.07
C SER A 96 -19.23 19.33 1.92
N LEU A 97 -17.91 19.12 1.79
CA LEU A 97 -17.02 19.80 0.83
C LEU A 97 -16.40 18.84 -0.20
N ILE A 98 -16.59 17.54 -0.03
CA ILE A 98 -16.00 16.49 -0.85
C ILE A 98 -17.05 15.76 -1.68
N ASN A 99 -16.61 15.08 -2.74
CA ASN A 99 -17.51 14.27 -3.55
C ASN A 99 -17.94 12.99 -2.78
N LYS A 100 -19.09 12.44 -3.18
CA LYS A 100 -19.68 11.26 -2.52
C LYS A 100 -18.79 10.02 -2.58
N GLN A 101 -17.97 9.88 -3.63
CA GLN A 101 -17.09 8.73 -3.81
C GLN A 101 -15.94 8.74 -2.78
N VAL A 102 -15.31 9.90 -2.58
CA VAL A 102 -14.27 10.11 -1.56
C VAL A 102 -14.88 9.97 -0.17
N ASP A 103 -16.05 10.56 0.08
CA ASP A 103 -16.77 10.43 1.35
C ASP A 103 -17.02 8.95 1.71
N GLN A 104 -17.63 8.19 0.80
CA GLN A 104 -17.86 6.75 1.02
C GLN A 104 -16.56 5.97 1.25
N TRP A 105 -15.50 6.31 0.52
CA TRP A 105 -14.21 5.66 0.70
C TRP A 105 -13.61 5.96 2.08
N LEU A 106 -13.67 7.20 2.57
CA LEU A 106 -13.17 7.58 3.90
C LEU A 106 -13.82 6.76 5.01
N TYR A 107 -15.14 6.55 4.95
CA TYR A 107 -15.89 5.78 5.95
C TYR A 107 -15.85 4.26 5.76
N THR A 108 -14.93 3.76 4.93
CA THR A 108 -14.72 2.32 4.72
C THR A 108 -13.40 1.88 5.37
N LYS A 109 -13.43 0.81 6.19
CA LYS A 109 -12.23 0.27 6.87
C LYS A 109 -11.49 1.37 7.67
N ASN A 110 -10.17 1.46 7.54
CA ASN A 110 -9.30 2.46 8.19
C ASN A 110 -8.81 3.51 7.17
N ASN A 111 -9.68 3.90 6.23
CA ASN A 111 -9.30 4.76 5.13
C ASN A 111 -9.11 6.22 5.56
N MET A 112 -9.69 6.66 6.67
CA MET A 112 -9.41 7.99 7.25
C MET A 112 -7.96 8.12 7.70
N GLU A 113 -7.42 7.11 8.40
CA GLU A 113 -6.02 7.09 8.81
C GLU A 113 -5.09 6.96 7.61
N THR A 114 -5.48 6.18 6.60
CA THR A 114 -4.76 6.09 5.33
C THR A 114 -4.75 7.43 4.61
N PHE A 115 -5.88 8.14 4.54
CA PHE A 115 -5.96 9.46 3.94
C PHE A 115 -5.08 10.49 4.66
N ALA A 116 -5.13 10.51 6.00
CA ALA A 116 -4.32 11.41 6.80
C ALA A 116 -2.81 11.17 6.60
N ARG A 117 -2.39 9.90 6.52
CA ARG A 117 -1.00 9.55 6.17
C ARG A 117 -0.65 9.96 4.73
N ALA A 118 -1.50 9.68 3.76
CA ALA A 118 -1.30 10.12 2.37
C ALA A 118 -1.12 11.64 2.28
N TRP A 119 -1.90 12.39 3.05
CA TRP A 119 -1.84 13.84 3.10
C TRP A 119 -0.51 14.37 3.66
N LEU A 120 -0.05 13.80 4.79
CA LEU A 120 1.11 14.27 5.56
C LEU A 120 2.44 13.72 5.02
N ASP A 121 2.47 12.42 4.75
CA ASP A 121 3.67 11.62 4.49
C ASP A 121 3.86 11.35 2.98
N GLY A 122 2.85 11.64 2.17
CA GLY A 122 2.79 11.26 0.76
C GLY A 122 2.24 9.85 0.54
N TYR A 123 2.01 9.51 -0.72
CA TYR A 123 1.35 8.27 -1.12
C TYR A 123 1.90 7.71 -2.42
N GLU A 124 1.58 6.44 -2.64
CA GLU A 124 1.62 5.78 -3.94
C GLU A 124 0.18 5.62 -4.42
N VAL A 125 -0.02 5.67 -5.73
CA VAL A 125 -1.34 5.45 -6.31
C VAL A 125 -1.50 3.97 -6.63
N GLU A 126 -2.62 3.39 -6.23
CA GLU A 126 -2.98 2.03 -6.60
C GLU A 126 -3.00 1.93 -8.13
N GLU A 127 -2.15 1.06 -8.69
CA GLU A 127 -2.16 0.83 -10.13
C GLU A 127 -3.54 0.31 -10.55
N GLU A 128 -4.20 1.05 -11.44
CA GLU A 128 -5.49 0.60 -11.96
C GLU A 128 -5.29 -0.69 -12.73
N LYS A 129 -5.92 -1.78 -12.24
CA LYS A 129 -5.96 -3.06 -12.94
C LYS A 129 -6.42 -2.85 -14.37
N ARG A 130 -5.57 -3.27 -15.31
CA ARG A 130 -5.89 -3.25 -16.73
C ARG A 130 -6.14 -4.65 -17.23
N TYR A 131 -6.98 -4.73 -18.25
CA TYR A 131 -7.46 -5.96 -18.82
C TYR A 131 -7.27 -5.96 -20.33
N THR A 132 -6.83 -7.09 -20.86
CA THR A 132 -7.05 -7.42 -22.27
C THR A 132 -8.27 -8.32 -22.36
N VAL A 133 -9.10 -8.08 -23.38
CA VAL A 133 -10.35 -8.82 -23.60
C VAL A 133 -10.21 -9.59 -24.91
N VAL A 134 -10.36 -10.90 -24.90
CA VAL A 134 -10.15 -11.76 -26.07
C VAL A 134 -11.34 -12.70 -26.27
N MET A 135 -11.85 -12.82 -27.50
CA MET A 135 -12.86 -13.83 -27.80
C MET A 135 -12.23 -15.23 -27.72
N LYS A 136 -12.79 -16.11 -26.89
CA LYS A 136 -12.26 -17.47 -26.67
C LYS A 136 -12.22 -18.30 -27.95
N ALA A 137 -13.28 -18.22 -28.76
CA ALA A 137 -13.44 -19.04 -29.96
C ALA A 137 -12.52 -18.62 -31.12
N THR A 138 -12.36 -17.32 -31.34
CA THR A 138 -11.63 -16.78 -32.50
C THR A 138 -10.24 -16.25 -32.15
N LYS A 139 -9.93 -16.12 -30.85
CA LYS A 139 -8.68 -15.53 -30.33
C LYS A 139 -8.45 -14.08 -30.77
N GLN A 140 -9.54 -13.38 -31.07
CA GLN A 140 -9.50 -11.98 -31.48
C GLN A 140 -9.52 -11.06 -30.27
N PRO A 141 -8.54 -10.16 -30.11
CA PRO A 141 -8.53 -9.20 -29.02
C PRO A 141 -9.45 -8.01 -29.29
N LEU A 142 -10.02 -7.45 -28.23
CA LEU A 142 -10.73 -6.19 -28.26
C LEU A 142 -9.72 -5.05 -28.47
N TYR A 143 -10.01 -4.22 -29.45
CA TYR A 143 -9.14 -3.11 -29.85
C TYR A 143 -9.95 -1.83 -29.97
N TYR A 144 -9.39 -0.75 -29.44
CA TYR A 144 -9.92 0.60 -29.63
C TYR A 144 -9.08 1.35 -30.65
N ASN A 145 -9.71 1.71 -31.78
CA ASN A 145 -9.13 2.58 -32.77
C ASN A 145 -9.42 4.04 -32.39
N ALA A 146 -8.38 4.77 -31.96
CA ALA A 146 -8.48 6.16 -31.55
C ALA A 146 -8.82 7.12 -32.72
N MET A 147 -8.41 6.81 -33.95
CA MET A 147 -8.69 7.63 -35.14
C MET A 147 -10.17 7.62 -35.48
N ASP A 148 -10.75 6.42 -35.52
CA ASP A 148 -12.16 6.23 -35.89
C ASP A 148 -13.10 6.29 -34.67
N LYS A 149 -12.55 6.37 -33.45
CA LYS A 149 -13.26 6.28 -32.17
C LYS A 149 -14.19 5.06 -32.11
N LYS A 150 -13.67 3.91 -32.57
CA LYS A 150 -14.42 2.66 -32.68
C LYS A 150 -13.78 1.55 -31.87
N LEU A 151 -14.63 0.75 -31.25
CA LEU A 151 -14.27 -0.44 -30.51
C LEU A 151 -14.72 -1.67 -31.29
N PHE A 152 -13.83 -2.62 -31.53
CA PHE A 152 -14.14 -3.87 -32.24
C PHE A 152 -13.15 -4.98 -31.87
N PHE A 153 -13.54 -6.24 -32.09
CA PHE A 153 -12.62 -7.37 -32.00
C PHE A 153 -11.75 -7.42 -33.25
N SER A 154 -10.45 -7.23 -33.07
CA SER A 154 -9.47 -7.15 -34.15
C SER A 154 -9.21 -8.52 -34.76
N MET A 155 -9.07 -8.57 -36.09
CA MET A 155 -8.58 -9.77 -36.79
C MET A 155 -7.05 -9.95 -36.64
N GLY A 156 -6.34 -8.95 -36.13
CA GLY A 156 -4.90 -9.01 -35.86
C GLY A 156 -4.59 -9.12 -34.36
N GLY A 157 -3.30 -9.28 -34.01
CA GLY A 157 -2.85 -9.44 -32.63
C GLY A 157 -2.75 -8.15 -31.79
N LEU A 158 -3.36 -7.05 -32.23
CA LEU A 158 -3.32 -5.78 -31.50
C LEU A 158 -4.42 -5.76 -30.43
N ALA A 159 -4.03 -5.80 -29.17
CA ALA A 159 -4.93 -5.66 -28.03
C ALA A 159 -4.76 -4.29 -27.37
N THR A 160 -5.87 -3.64 -27.04
CA THR A 160 -5.84 -2.46 -26.17
C THR A 160 -5.98 -2.91 -24.72
N LYS A 161 -5.19 -2.33 -23.81
CA LYS A 161 -5.34 -2.51 -22.37
C LYS A 161 -6.42 -1.55 -21.86
N PHE A 162 -7.47 -2.07 -21.24
CA PHE A 162 -8.58 -1.28 -20.72
C PHE A 162 -8.70 -1.38 -19.21
N THR A 163 -9.13 -0.31 -18.55
CA THR A 163 -9.62 -0.40 -17.18
C THR A 163 -11.03 -0.97 -17.19
N ARG A 164 -11.48 -1.55 -16.06
CA ARG A 164 -12.87 -2.03 -15.94
C ARG A 164 -13.88 -0.90 -16.22
N LYS A 165 -13.60 0.30 -15.69
CA LYS A 165 -14.44 1.49 -15.90
C LYS A 165 -14.56 1.86 -17.38
N GLN A 166 -13.46 1.83 -18.14
CA GLN A 166 -13.49 2.11 -19.59
C GLN A 166 -14.36 1.10 -20.35
N LEU A 167 -14.32 -0.18 -19.99
CA LEU A 167 -15.18 -1.21 -20.61
C LEU A 167 -16.66 -1.00 -20.25
N GLU A 168 -16.96 -0.66 -19.00
CA GLU A 168 -18.31 -0.36 -18.54
C GLU A 168 -18.88 0.90 -19.22
N GLU A 169 -18.12 1.99 -19.28
CA GLU A 169 -18.49 3.24 -19.95
C GLU A 169 -18.67 3.08 -21.46
N ALA A 170 -17.89 2.20 -22.09
CA ALA A 170 -18.03 1.86 -23.50
C ALA A 170 -19.22 0.92 -23.79
N GLY A 171 -19.99 0.53 -22.77
CA GLY A 171 -21.15 -0.36 -22.91
C GLY A 171 -20.78 -1.83 -23.16
N VAL A 172 -19.51 -2.20 -22.96
CA VAL A 172 -19.00 -3.57 -23.11
C VAL A 172 -18.65 -4.21 -21.78
N GLY A 173 -19.11 -3.67 -20.65
CA GLY A 173 -18.87 -4.24 -19.32
C GLY A 173 -19.37 -5.69 -19.15
N TRP A 174 -20.31 -6.14 -19.99
CA TRP A 174 -20.81 -7.52 -20.01
C TRP A 174 -19.72 -8.58 -20.27
N VAL A 175 -18.57 -8.18 -20.80
CA VAL A 175 -17.45 -9.10 -21.08
C VAL A 175 -16.96 -9.83 -19.83
N PHE A 176 -17.09 -9.23 -18.65
CA PHE A 176 -16.70 -9.83 -17.37
C PHE A 176 -17.60 -11.00 -16.94
N ASP A 177 -18.82 -11.06 -17.46
CA ASP A 177 -19.82 -12.09 -17.12
C ASP A 177 -20.02 -13.11 -18.27
N CYS A 178 -19.19 -13.05 -19.31
CA CYS A 178 -19.35 -13.88 -20.52
C CYS A 178 -18.34 -15.03 -20.60
N GLU A 179 -18.81 -16.27 -20.55
CA GLU A 179 -17.95 -17.48 -20.65
C GLU A 179 -17.18 -17.59 -21.98
N GLY A 180 -17.70 -16.96 -23.04
CA GLY A 180 -17.09 -16.90 -24.37
C GLY A 180 -15.93 -15.91 -24.49
N ILE A 181 -15.61 -15.19 -23.42
CA ILE A 181 -14.52 -14.22 -23.36
C ILE A 181 -13.42 -14.72 -22.43
N ASP A 182 -12.17 -14.53 -22.83
CA ASP A 182 -11.00 -14.61 -22.00
C ASP A 182 -10.61 -13.19 -21.58
N ILE A 183 -10.49 -12.95 -20.27
CA ILE A 183 -10.01 -11.69 -19.70
C ILE A 183 -8.70 -11.96 -18.99
N GLU A 184 -7.66 -11.24 -19.39
CA GLU A 184 -6.35 -11.31 -18.72
C GLU A 184 -6.08 -9.98 -18.02
N GLU A 185 -5.84 -10.04 -16.71
CA GLU A 185 -5.32 -8.91 -15.96
C GLU A 185 -3.85 -8.72 -16.34
N VAL A 186 -3.46 -7.49 -16.66
CA VAL A 186 -2.11 -7.14 -17.07
C VAL A 186 -1.58 -6.06 -16.14
N GLU A 187 -0.41 -6.33 -15.56
CA GLU A 187 0.39 -5.35 -14.83
C GLU A 187 1.07 -4.39 -15.85
N GLU A 188 1.44 -3.18 -15.42
CA GLU A 188 2.16 -2.22 -16.27
C GLU A 188 3.63 -2.59 -16.48
#